data_AF-K7EYE1-F1
#
_entry.id   AF-K7EYE1-F1
#
_cell.length_a   1.000
_cell.length_b   1.000
_cell.length_c   1.000
_cell.angle_alpha   90.00
_cell.angle_beta   90.00
_cell.angle_gamma   90.00
#
_symmetry.space_group_name_H-M   'P 1'
#
loop_
_entity.id
_entity.type
_entity.pdbx_description
1 polymer ?
#
loop_
_entity_poly.entity_id
_entity_poly.type
_entity_poly.pdbx_seq_one_letter_code
_entity_poly.pdbx_strand_id
1 'polypeptide(L)'
;MEVGELLKWLVENQQQQQQQQTQLIQQLTDQQQLVWEVLEQQKHQGAGAMTAPGGPSGAALALPLRLVKMTAEDDPEAFLVTFERVATAAHWPEEQWATLLAPHLTGPAQGAYRGLAAQNALHYHKVKEAILDQAGVTPKTHRQKFRAEKYQPGERPRAVVQRLKEAATRWLDPERRTAAQVVDMIVLDQFLQILPPEGRTWVRRHQPTTLGEAVTIMENYLAAKGEEDRGQGAKNPNRGSAPT
;
A
#
# COMPACT_ATOMS: atom_id res chain seq x y z
N MET A 1 13.60 29.58 39.67
CA MET A 1 13.27 29.78 38.25
C MET A 1 11.81 30.13 38.23
N GLU A 2 11.49 31.39 37.95
CA GLU A 2 10.09 31.83 37.89
C GLU A 2 9.41 31.21 36.66
N VAL A 3 8.10 30.97 36.73
CA VAL A 3 7.32 30.35 35.64
C VAL A 3 7.49 31.13 34.32
N GLY A 4 7.70 32.45 34.40
CA GLY A 4 8.01 33.30 33.24
C GLY A 4 9.36 32.99 32.58
N GLU A 5 10.40 32.64 33.36
CA GLU A 5 11.72 32.27 32.83
C GLU A 5 11.68 30.91 32.14
N LEU A 6 10.91 29.96 32.69
CA LEU A 6 10.70 28.63 32.08
C LEU A 6 9.97 28.71 30.74
N LEU A 7 8.95 29.56 30.62
CA LEU A 7 8.23 29.75 29.36
C LEU A 7 9.12 30.40 28.30
N LYS A 8 9.93 31.39 28.70
CA LYS A 8 10.88 32.04 27.79
C LYS A 8 11.94 31.04 27.31
N TRP A 9 12.52 30.26 28.21
CA TRP A 9 13.48 29.21 27.86
C TRP A 9 12.85 28.13 26.96
N LEU A 10 11.61 27.73 27.21
CA LEU A 10 10.92 26.73 26.39
C LEU A 10 10.70 27.23 24.96
N VAL A 11 10.29 28.49 24.80
CA VAL A 11 10.12 29.13 23.48
C VAL A 11 11.46 29.25 22.76
N GLU A 12 12.51 29.70 23.45
CA GLU A 12 13.86 29.81 22.89
C GLU A 12 14.42 28.45 22.49
N ASN A 13 14.25 27.42 23.32
CA ASN A 13 14.68 26.05 23.03
C ASN A 13 13.91 25.46 21.85
N GLN A 14 12.60 25.68 21.77
CA GLN A 14 11.80 25.25 20.63
C GLN A 14 12.21 25.96 19.34
N GLN A 15 12.48 27.26 19.41
CA GLN A 15 12.93 28.03 18.26
C GLN A 15 14.33 27.63 17.80
N GLN A 16 15.22 27.32 18.74
CA GLN A 16 16.55 26.78 18.44
C GLN A 16 16.44 25.41 17.74
N GLN A 17 15.54 24.53 18.21
CA GLN A 17 15.29 23.26 17.53
C GLN A 17 14.71 23.45 16.12
N GLN A 18 13.79 24.40 15.94
CA GLN A 18 13.27 24.72 14.61
C GLN A 18 14.38 25.24 13.68
N GLN A 19 15.26 26.12 14.17
CA GLN A 19 16.38 26.64 13.39
C GLN A 19 17.35 25.52 13.00
N GLN A 20 17.69 24.61 13.92
CA GLN A 20 18.53 23.45 13.61
C GLN A 20 17.88 22.55 12.55
N GLN A 21 16.58 22.31 12.67
CA GLN A 21 15.84 21.49 11.70
C GLN A 21 15.81 22.15 10.32
N THR A 22 15.59 23.47 10.25
CA THR A 22 15.63 24.23 8.99
C THR A 22 17.01 24.21 8.35
N GLN A 23 18.08 24.35 9.15
CA GLN A 23 19.46 24.27 8.64
C GLN A 23 19.78 22.89 8.04
N LEU A 24 19.37 21.81 8.71
CA LEU A 24 19.57 20.45 8.19
C LEU A 24 18.83 20.23 6.87
N ILE A 25 17.59 20.71 6.78
CA ILE A 25 16.80 20.63 5.55
C ILE A 25 17.50 21.40 4.43
N GLN A 26 17.95 22.64 4.69
CA GLN A 26 18.63 23.46 3.70
C GLN A 26 19.93 22.80 3.22
N GLN A 27 20.75 22.28 4.14
CA GLN A 27 21.98 21.55 3.76
C GLN A 27 21.68 20.33 2.89
N LEU A 28 20.61 19.59 3.20
CA LEU A 28 20.21 18.45 2.39
C LEU A 28 19.71 18.90 1.00
N THR A 29 18.98 20.01 0.93
CA THR A 29 18.54 20.62 -0.33
C THR A 29 19.73 21.06 -1.19
N ASP A 30 20.72 21.74 -0.59
CA ASP A 30 21.91 22.21 -1.30
C ASP A 30 22.75 21.02 -1.80
N GLN A 31 22.89 19.96 -0.98
CA GLN A 31 23.54 18.71 -1.40
C GLN A 31 22.82 18.05 -2.58
N GLN A 32 21.48 18.02 -2.57
CA GLN A 32 20.70 17.49 -3.69
C GLN A 32 20.84 18.35 -4.95
N GLN A 33 20.89 19.69 -4.83
CA GLN A 33 21.12 20.58 -5.97
C GLN A 33 22.48 20.35 -6.63
N LEU A 34 23.55 20.18 -5.83
CA LEU A 34 24.88 19.89 -6.38
C LEU A 34 24.91 18.57 -7.14
N VAL A 35 24.28 17.52 -6.60
CA VAL A 35 24.17 16.21 -7.27
C VAL A 35 23.39 16.35 -8.59
N TRP A 36 22.29 17.11 -8.57
CA TRP A 36 21.51 17.40 -9.77
C TRP A 36 22.34 18.11 -10.84
N GLU A 37 23.10 19.15 -10.46
CA GLU A 37 23.94 19.93 -11.38
C GLU A 37 25.07 19.09 -11.99
N VAL A 38 25.68 18.18 -11.21
CA VAL A 38 26.71 17.25 -11.72
C VAL A 38 26.11 16.23 -12.70
N LEU A 39 24.93 15.69 -12.42
CA LEU A 39 24.19 14.80 -13.33
C LEU A 39 23.84 15.51 -14.65
N GLU A 40 23.38 16.76 -14.57
CA GLU A 40 23.06 17.59 -15.75
C GLU A 40 24.32 17.86 -16.59
N GLN A 41 25.46 18.20 -15.95
CA GLN A 41 26.73 18.41 -16.65
C GLN A 41 27.25 17.14 -17.33
N GLN A 42 27.14 15.97 -16.71
CA GLN A 42 27.53 14.70 -17.33
C GLN A 42 26.66 14.38 -18.56
N LYS A 43 25.37 14.70 -18.51
CA LYS A 43 24.46 14.53 -19.64
C LYS A 43 24.84 15.42 -20.84
N HIS A 44 25.30 16.64 -20.58
CA HIS A 44 25.79 17.55 -21.62
C HIS A 44 27.16 17.16 -22.20
N GLN A 45 28.01 16.47 -21.44
CA GLN A 45 29.32 16.01 -21.92
C GLN A 45 29.26 14.66 -22.69
N GLY A 46 28.16 13.92 -22.60
CA GLY A 46 27.96 12.62 -23.28
C GLY A 46 27.34 12.67 -24.69
N ALA A 47 26.95 13.84 -25.22
CA ALA A 47 26.24 13.95 -26.49
C ALA A 47 27.18 14.25 -27.68
N GLY A 48 27.99 13.27 -28.05
CA GLY A 48 28.76 13.27 -29.29
C GLY A 48 28.38 12.09 -30.18
N ALA A 49 27.20 12.12 -30.80
CA ALA A 49 26.88 11.49 -32.11
C ALA A 49 25.37 11.47 -32.42
N MET A 50 25.03 12.02 -33.60
CA MET A 50 23.94 11.60 -34.50
C MET A 50 22.47 12.01 -34.21
N THR A 51 22.09 13.14 -34.83
CA THR A 51 20.91 13.39 -35.69
C THR A 51 19.61 12.59 -35.49
N ALA A 52 18.54 13.28 -35.07
CA ALA A 52 17.28 13.49 -35.83
C ALA A 52 16.30 14.40 -35.05
N PRO A 53 15.50 15.27 -35.72
CA PRO A 53 14.63 16.24 -35.05
C PRO A 53 13.17 15.75 -34.99
N GLY A 54 12.49 16.01 -33.88
CA GLY A 54 11.03 15.91 -33.82
C GLY A 54 10.45 15.68 -32.44
N GLY A 55 10.13 16.76 -31.73
CA GLY A 55 9.24 16.74 -30.57
C GLY A 55 9.49 17.90 -29.60
N PRO A 56 8.57 18.88 -29.45
CA PRO A 56 8.69 19.85 -28.39
C PRO A 56 8.27 19.16 -27.09
N SER A 57 9.24 18.76 -26.27
CA SER A 57 8.96 18.22 -24.92
C SER A 57 8.93 19.37 -23.92
N GLY A 58 7.83 19.41 -23.18
CA GLY A 58 7.31 20.57 -22.48
C GLY A 58 8.31 21.19 -21.52
N ALA A 59 8.43 22.52 -21.63
CA ALA A 59 8.73 23.35 -20.49
C ALA A 59 7.64 23.12 -19.44
N ALA A 60 7.88 22.19 -18.52
CA ALA A 60 7.04 22.01 -17.35
C ALA A 60 7.20 23.27 -16.51
N LEU A 61 6.19 24.14 -16.60
CA LEU A 61 6.00 25.25 -15.67
C LEU A 61 6.06 24.68 -14.25
N ALA A 62 7.14 24.99 -13.54
CA ALA A 62 7.31 24.62 -12.14
C ALA A 62 6.27 25.38 -11.31
N LEU A 63 5.06 24.84 -11.23
CA LEU A 63 4.06 25.29 -10.28
C LEU A 63 4.60 25.02 -8.87
N PRO A 64 4.46 25.95 -7.91
CA PRO A 64 4.74 25.66 -6.51
C PRO A 64 3.65 24.73 -5.98
N LEU A 65 3.79 23.43 -6.25
CA LEU A 65 2.87 22.40 -5.83
C LEU A 65 3.07 22.16 -4.33
N ARG A 66 2.38 22.95 -3.50
CA ARG A 66 2.24 22.67 -2.07
C ARG A 66 1.38 21.43 -1.91
N LEU A 67 2.01 20.27 -1.74
CA LEU A 67 1.34 19.09 -1.23
C LEU A 67 0.82 19.37 0.17
N VAL A 68 -0.50 19.33 0.31
CA VAL A 68 -1.18 19.45 1.60
C VAL A 68 -0.87 18.21 2.42
N LYS A 69 -0.59 18.37 3.72
CA LYS A 69 -0.40 17.23 4.63
C LYS A 69 -1.74 16.54 4.83
N MET A 70 -1.75 15.21 4.79
CA MET A 70 -2.93 14.41 5.11
C MET A 70 -3.39 14.72 6.54
N THR A 71 -4.69 14.79 6.80
CA THR A 71 -5.26 14.88 8.14
C THR A 71 -5.75 13.51 8.60
N ALA A 72 -6.05 13.35 9.89
CA ALA A 72 -6.55 12.07 10.43
C ALA A 72 -7.95 11.69 9.94
N GLU A 73 -8.69 12.64 9.34
CA GLU A 73 -10.05 12.45 8.81
C GLU A 73 -10.06 12.21 7.29
N ASP A 74 -8.95 12.44 6.61
CA ASP A 74 -8.87 12.30 5.15
C ASP A 74 -8.87 10.84 4.72
N ASP A 75 -9.59 10.55 3.62
CA ASP A 75 -9.54 9.24 2.96
C ASP A 75 -8.15 9.04 2.32
N PRO A 76 -7.32 8.10 2.81
CA PRO A 76 -5.98 7.90 2.30
C PRO A 76 -5.96 7.43 0.85
N GLU A 77 -7.04 6.81 0.34
CA GLU A 77 -7.18 6.48 -1.07
C GLU A 77 -7.26 7.75 -1.92
N ALA A 78 -8.16 8.66 -1.55
CA ALA A 78 -8.38 9.92 -2.26
C ALA A 78 -7.13 10.82 -2.19
N PHE A 79 -6.42 10.80 -1.06
CA PHE A 79 -5.17 11.52 -0.89
C PHE A 79 -4.09 11.01 -1.87
N LEU A 80 -3.91 9.69 -1.95
CA LEU A 80 -2.92 9.09 -2.86
C LEU A 80 -3.26 9.35 -4.33
N VAL A 81 -4.53 9.26 -4.72
CA VAL A 81 -4.97 9.63 -6.08
C VAL A 81 -4.66 11.10 -6.39
N THR A 82 -4.86 11.99 -5.42
CA THR A 82 -4.54 13.42 -5.58
C THR A 82 -3.03 13.63 -5.71
N PHE A 83 -2.24 12.96 -4.89
CA PHE A 83 -0.78 12.95 -4.98
C PHE A 83 -0.30 12.47 -6.37
N GLU A 84 -0.82 11.34 -6.87
CA GLU A 84 -0.45 10.79 -8.19
C GLU A 84 -0.73 11.77 -9.33
N ARG A 85 -1.88 12.45 -9.29
CA ARG A 85 -2.22 13.47 -10.30
C ARG A 85 -1.27 14.66 -10.26
N VAL A 86 -0.89 15.10 -9.06
CA VAL A 86 0.07 16.20 -8.86
C VAL A 86 1.46 15.79 -9.33
N ALA A 87 1.94 14.62 -8.93
CA ALA A 87 3.24 14.09 -9.32
C ALA A 87 3.36 13.89 -10.85
N THR A 88 2.28 13.39 -11.48
CA THR A 88 2.20 13.24 -12.93
C THR A 88 2.22 14.59 -13.64
N ALA A 89 1.43 15.56 -13.17
CA ALA A 89 1.39 16.91 -13.75
C ALA A 89 2.73 17.67 -13.59
N ALA A 90 3.48 17.35 -12.53
CA ALA A 90 4.79 17.93 -12.25
C ALA A 90 5.95 17.17 -12.91
N HIS A 91 5.67 16.06 -13.59
CA HIS A 91 6.67 15.15 -14.17
C HIS A 91 7.73 14.69 -13.15
N TRP A 92 7.32 14.39 -11.91
CA TRP A 92 8.25 13.85 -10.92
C TRP A 92 8.67 12.42 -11.29
N PRO A 93 9.96 12.08 -11.17
CA PRO A 93 10.42 10.71 -11.40
C PRO A 93 9.83 9.77 -10.34
N GLU A 94 9.28 8.63 -10.76
CA GLU A 94 8.58 7.67 -9.89
C GLU A 94 9.43 7.18 -8.71
N GLU A 95 10.76 7.12 -8.90
CA GLU A 95 11.74 6.76 -7.88
C GLU A 95 11.71 7.70 -6.66
N GLN A 96 11.32 8.96 -6.87
CA GLN A 96 11.28 9.97 -5.82
C GLN A 96 9.89 10.07 -5.16
N TRP A 97 8.86 9.46 -5.73
CA TRP A 97 7.48 9.61 -5.23
C TRP A 97 7.35 9.17 -3.78
N ALA A 98 8.03 8.09 -3.37
CA ALA A 98 7.99 7.62 -1.99
C ALA A 98 8.61 8.63 -1.01
N THR A 99 9.76 9.20 -1.38
CA THR A 99 10.48 10.21 -0.59
C THR A 99 9.70 11.52 -0.53
N LEU A 100 9.04 11.90 -1.63
CA LEU A 100 8.21 13.10 -1.70
C LEU A 100 6.90 12.92 -0.94
N LEU A 101 6.33 11.72 -0.89
CA LEU A 101 5.08 11.43 -0.18
C LEU A 101 5.28 11.41 1.34
N ALA A 102 6.39 10.87 1.83
CA ALA A 102 6.60 10.59 3.27
C ALA A 102 6.37 11.78 4.23
N PRO A 103 6.78 13.03 3.91
CA PRO A 103 6.54 14.20 4.77
C PRO A 103 5.06 14.63 4.86
N HIS A 104 4.23 14.16 3.93
CA HIS A 104 2.80 14.51 3.85
C HIS A 104 1.89 13.46 4.47
N LEU A 105 2.42 12.29 4.82
CA LEU A 105 1.68 11.26 5.54
C LEU A 105 1.56 11.62 7.02
N THR A 106 0.39 11.37 7.60
CA THR A 106 0.13 11.55 9.03
C THR A 106 -0.64 10.35 9.61
N GLY A 107 -0.65 10.26 10.95
CA GLY A 107 -1.47 9.28 11.66
C GLY A 107 -1.18 7.82 11.26
N PRO A 108 -2.23 7.00 10.99
CA PRO A 108 -2.06 5.61 10.58
C PRO A 108 -1.22 5.44 9.31
N ALA A 109 -1.34 6.31 8.31
CA ALA A 109 -0.56 6.19 7.07
C ALA A 109 0.94 6.43 7.31
N GLN A 110 1.29 7.35 8.21
CA GLN A 110 2.69 7.56 8.61
C GLN A 110 3.22 6.37 9.43
N GLY A 111 2.36 5.76 10.26
CA GLY A 111 2.66 4.52 10.95
C GLY A 111 3.01 3.39 9.96
N ALA A 112 2.23 3.27 8.87
CA ALA A 112 2.43 2.26 7.83
C ALA A 112 3.78 2.43 7.15
N TYR A 113 4.10 3.67 6.78
CA TYR A 113 5.37 4.01 6.17
C TYR A 113 6.56 3.69 7.08
N ARG A 114 6.49 4.04 8.38
CA ARG A 114 7.57 3.73 9.34
C ARG A 114 7.73 2.24 9.64
N GLY A 115 6.67 1.46 9.48
CA GLY A 115 6.70 0.02 9.67
C GLY A 115 7.34 -0.75 8.51
N LEU A 116 7.56 -0.11 7.36
CA LEU A 116 8.22 -0.71 6.21
C LEU A 116 9.73 -0.80 6.40
N ALA A 117 10.33 -1.90 5.91
CA ALA A 117 11.79 -2.01 5.79
C ALA A 117 12.33 -0.89 4.88
N ALA A 118 13.52 -0.37 5.19
CA ALA A 118 14.12 0.80 4.49
C ALA A 118 14.17 0.63 2.96
N GLN A 119 14.46 -0.59 2.48
CA GLN A 119 14.43 -0.92 1.05
C GLN A 119 13.05 -0.78 0.40
N ASN A 120 11.98 -1.10 1.14
CA ASN A 120 10.60 -1.02 0.64
C ASN A 120 10.06 0.42 0.73
N ALA A 121 10.55 1.21 1.69
CA ALA A 121 10.16 2.60 1.88
C ALA A 121 10.62 3.54 0.74
N LEU A 122 11.54 3.07 -0.13
CA LEU A 122 11.97 3.78 -1.33
C LEU A 122 11.05 3.51 -2.54
N HIS A 123 10.22 2.47 -2.48
CA HIS A 123 9.36 2.07 -3.60
C HIS A 123 7.92 2.54 -3.36
N TYR A 124 7.47 3.50 -4.18
CA TYR A 124 6.13 4.11 -4.04
C TYR A 124 5.01 3.05 -4.01
N HIS A 125 5.07 2.03 -4.87
CA HIS A 125 4.07 0.97 -4.89
C HIS A 125 3.95 0.23 -3.54
N LYS A 126 5.08 -0.04 -2.88
CA LYS A 126 5.11 -0.72 -1.57
C LYS A 126 4.61 0.18 -0.45
N VAL A 127 4.93 1.47 -0.52
CA VAL A 127 4.41 2.50 0.39
C VAL A 127 2.89 2.64 0.24
N LYS A 128 2.39 2.73 -0.99
CA LYS A 128 0.96 2.78 -1.32
C LYS A 128 0.24 1.54 -0.79
N GLU A 129 0.76 0.34 -1.05
CA GLU A 129 0.19 -0.90 -0.51
C GLU A 129 0.09 -0.87 1.02
N ALA A 130 1.17 -0.50 1.72
CA ALA A 130 1.19 -0.49 3.19
C ALA A 130 0.21 0.54 3.78
N ILE A 131 0.14 1.74 3.19
CA ILE A 131 -0.80 2.79 3.62
C ILE A 131 -2.24 2.34 3.42
N LEU A 132 -2.55 1.76 2.25
CA LEU A 132 -3.88 1.26 1.94
C LEU A 132 -4.23 0.04 2.81
N ASP A 133 -3.28 -0.83 3.13
CA ASP A 133 -3.50 -1.95 4.05
C ASP A 133 -3.81 -1.49 5.47
N GLN A 134 -3.01 -0.57 6.02
CA GLN A 134 -3.23 -0.02 7.35
C GLN A 134 -4.53 0.81 7.42
N ALA A 135 -4.93 1.46 6.33
CA ALA A 135 -6.18 2.19 6.24
C ALA A 135 -7.41 1.30 6.01
N GLY A 136 -7.21 -0.01 5.79
CA GLY A 136 -8.30 -0.89 5.40
C GLY A 136 -8.93 -0.50 4.06
N VAL A 137 -8.13 0.04 3.13
CA VAL A 137 -8.50 0.31 1.74
C VAL A 137 -7.89 -0.76 0.85
N THR A 138 -7.99 -2.02 1.28
CA THR A 138 -7.68 -3.17 0.43
C THR A 138 -8.96 -3.69 -0.22
N PRO A 139 -8.87 -4.37 -1.37
CA PRO A 139 -10.03 -5.04 -1.97
C PRO A 139 -10.76 -5.94 -0.95
N LYS A 140 -10.01 -6.53 -0.01
CA LYS A 140 -10.51 -7.33 1.11
C LYS A 140 -11.46 -6.56 2.04
N THR A 141 -11.17 -5.29 2.32
CA THR A 141 -11.99 -4.45 3.21
C THR A 141 -13.18 -3.86 2.49
N HIS A 142 -13.03 -3.43 1.23
CA HIS A 142 -14.17 -3.02 0.40
C HIS A 142 -15.16 -4.18 0.20
N ARG A 143 -14.65 -5.40 0.02
CA ARG A 143 -15.46 -6.62 0.04
C ARG A 143 -16.19 -6.81 1.37
N GLN A 144 -15.49 -6.62 2.50
CA GLN A 144 -16.13 -6.73 3.81
C GLN A 144 -17.24 -5.70 3.99
N LYS A 145 -17.03 -4.44 3.58
CA LYS A 145 -18.06 -3.40 3.55
C LYS A 145 -19.24 -3.82 2.69
N PHE A 146 -18.99 -4.28 1.46
CA PHE A 146 -20.03 -4.78 0.55
C PHE A 146 -20.88 -5.91 1.17
N ARG A 147 -20.25 -6.88 1.86
CA ARG A 147 -20.95 -8.00 2.51
C ARG A 147 -21.58 -7.64 3.85
N ALA A 148 -21.03 -6.67 4.56
CA ALA A 148 -21.53 -6.20 5.85
C ALA A 148 -22.69 -5.22 5.69
N GLU A 149 -22.94 -4.73 4.48
CA GLU A 149 -23.98 -3.76 4.21
C GLU A 149 -25.37 -4.34 4.49
N LYS A 150 -26.09 -3.69 5.39
CA LYS A 150 -27.42 -4.09 5.83
C LYS A 150 -28.43 -3.04 5.41
N TYR A 151 -29.62 -3.51 5.08
CA TYR A 151 -30.77 -2.64 4.89
C TYR A 151 -31.26 -2.19 6.27
N GLN A 152 -31.15 -0.90 6.59
CA GLN A 152 -31.64 -0.37 7.87
C GLN A 152 -33.13 0.03 7.77
N PRO A 153 -33.94 -0.18 8.82
CA PRO A 153 -35.32 0.28 8.84
C PRO A 153 -35.40 1.81 8.61
N GLY A 154 -36.25 2.23 7.66
CA GLY A 154 -36.42 3.64 7.32
C GLY A 154 -35.47 4.19 6.25
N GLU A 155 -34.48 3.41 5.79
CA GLU A 155 -33.63 3.83 4.67
C GLU A 155 -34.36 3.78 3.33
N ARG A 156 -34.02 4.72 2.45
CA ARG A 156 -34.50 4.72 1.06
C ARG A 156 -33.77 3.62 0.27
N PRO A 157 -34.48 2.73 -0.45
CA PRO A 157 -33.85 1.65 -1.23
C PRO A 157 -32.77 2.14 -2.20
N ARG A 158 -32.98 3.31 -2.82
CA ARG A 158 -32.00 3.92 -3.73
C ARG A 158 -30.67 4.23 -3.06
N ALA A 159 -30.69 4.71 -1.81
CA ALA A 159 -29.47 5.01 -1.07
C ALA A 159 -28.70 3.72 -0.72
N VAL A 160 -29.41 2.66 -0.31
CA VAL A 160 -28.82 1.35 -0.03
C VAL A 160 -28.14 0.77 -1.28
N VAL A 161 -28.84 0.80 -2.43
CA VAL A 161 -28.30 0.32 -3.71
C VAL A 161 -27.09 1.15 -4.15
N GLN A 162 -27.11 2.46 -3.94
CA GLN A 162 -25.98 3.32 -4.28
C GLN A 162 -24.73 2.97 -3.47
N ARG A 163 -24.86 2.79 -2.14
CA ARG A 163 -23.73 2.37 -1.29
C ARG A 163 -23.21 0.98 -1.67
N LEU A 164 -24.10 0.03 -1.97
CA LEU A 164 -23.72 -1.29 -2.46
C LEU A 164 -22.95 -1.21 -3.78
N LYS A 165 -23.38 -0.37 -4.73
CA LYS A 165 -22.68 -0.15 -5.99
C LYS A 165 -21.30 0.46 -5.76
N GLU A 166 -21.18 1.49 -4.94
CA GLU A 166 -19.91 2.12 -4.62
C GLU A 166 -18.93 1.12 -3.96
N ALA A 167 -19.41 0.34 -2.98
CA ALA A 167 -18.60 -0.70 -2.34
C ALA A 167 -18.18 -1.82 -3.31
N ALA A 168 -19.06 -2.24 -4.22
CA ALA A 168 -18.76 -3.23 -5.25
C ALA A 168 -17.74 -2.70 -6.28
N THR A 169 -17.90 -1.45 -6.73
CA THR A 169 -16.97 -0.82 -7.67
C THR A 169 -15.58 -0.68 -7.05
N ARG A 170 -15.47 -0.23 -5.79
CA ARG A 170 -14.17 -0.14 -5.10
C ARG A 170 -13.56 -1.51 -4.78
N TRP A 171 -14.38 -2.55 -4.60
CA TRP A 171 -13.89 -3.91 -4.39
C TRP A 171 -13.37 -4.53 -5.70
N LEU A 172 -14.19 -4.51 -6.75
CA LEU A 172 -13.93 -5.22 -8.01
C LEU A 172 -13.09 -4.40 -8.98
N ASP A 173 -13.02 -3.09 -8.80
CA ASP A 173 -12.25 -2.15 -9.63
C ASP A 173 -12.40 -2.42 -11.15
N PRO A 174 -13.64 -2.44 -11.67
CA PRO A 174 -13.93 -2.89 -13.03
C PRO A 174 -13.34 -1.98 -14.12
N GLU A 175 -12.89 -0.77 -13.76
CA GLU A 175 -12.24 0.16 -14.70
C GLU A 175 -10.78 -0.23 -14.97
N ARG A 176 -10.10 -0.84 -14.00
CA ARG A 176 -8.70 -1.25 -14.10
C ARG A 176 -8.53 -2.74 -14.36
N ARG A 177 -9.59 -3.54 -14.21
CA ARG A 177 -9.56 -5.00 -14.32
C ARG A 177 -10.36 -5.51 -15.52
N THR A 178 -9.85 -6.56 -16.14
CA THR A 178 -10.59 -7.29 -17.19
C THR A 178 -11.76 -8.06 -16.57
N ALA A 179 -12.76 -8.39 -17.39
CA ALA A 179 -13.89 -9.22 -16.96
C ALA A 179 -13.42 -10.55 -16.32
N ALA A 180 -12.37 -11.17 -16.88
CA ALA A 180 -11.78 -12.39 -16.32
C ALA A 180 -11.19 -12.15 -14.93
N GLN A 181 -10.45 -11.05 -14.72
CA GLN A 181 -9.89 -10.70 -13.40
C GLN A 181 -10.97 -10.41 -12.35
N VAL A 182 -12.08 -9.78 -12.76
CA VAL A 182 -13.24 -9.56 -11.88
C VAL A 182 -13.88 -10.89 -11.48
N VAL A 183 -14.04 -11.81 -12.43
CA VAL A 183 -14.52 -13.17 -12.15
C VAL A 183 -13.59 -13.89 -11.17
N ASP A 184 -12.28 -13.87 -11.42
CA ASP A 184 -11.28 -14.51 -10.55
C ASP A 184 -11.33 -13.97 -9.12
N MET A 185 -11.59 -12.67 -8.93
CA MET A 185 -11.78 -12.09 -7.59
C MET A 185 -13.01 -12.65 -6.86
N ILE A 186 -14.14 -12.75 -7.58
CA ILE A 186 -15.38 -13.29 -7.02
C ILE A 186 -15.20 -14.78 -6.70
N VAL A 187 -14.55 -15.52 -7.59
CA VAL A 187 -14.25 -16.95 -7.40
C VAL A 187 -13.29 -17.15 -6.24
N LEU A 188 -12.22 -16.35 -6.14
CA LEU A 188 -11.29 -16.39 -5.02
C LEU A 188 -12.00 -16.10 -3.69
N ASP A 189 -12.89 -15.10 -3.65
CA ASP A 189 -13.70 -14.82 -2.46
C ASP A 189 -14.53 -16.04 -2.05
N GLN A 190 -15.25 -16.62 -3.00
CA GLN A 190 -16.09 -17.79 -2.75
C GLN A 190 -15.25 -19.01 -2.32
N PHE A 191 -14.13 -19.25 -2.99
CA PHE A 191 -13.20 -20.33 -2.68
C PHE A 191 -12.75 -20.25 -1.21
N LEU A 192 -12.29 -19.08 -0.76
CA LEU A 192 -11.86 -18.84 0.62
C LEU A 192 -12.98 -18.99 1.68
N GLN A 193 -14.25 -19.03 1.26
CA GLN A 193 -15.39 -19.24 2.16
C GLN A 193 -15.78 -20.72 2.27
N ILE A 194 -15.72 -21.47 1.16
CA ILE A 194 -16.10 -22.89 1.11
C ILE A 194 -15.01 -23.84 1.59
N LEU A 195 -13.77 -23.37 1.75
CA LEU A 195 -12.68 -24.19 2.28
C LEU A 195 -13.00 -24.76 3.67
N PRO A 196 -12.60 -26.02 3.96
CA PRO A 196 -12.74 -26.61 5.29
C PRO A 196 -11.94 -25.78 6.33
N PRO A 197 -12.35 -25.77 7.62
CA PRO A 197 -11.80 -24.83 8.61
C PRO A 197 -10.28 -24.79 8.71
N GLU A 198 -9.62 -25.95 8.68
CA GLU A 198 -8.17 -26.08 8.80
C GLU A 198 -7.47 -25.52 7.55
N GLY A 199 -7.91 -25.95 6.36
CA GLY A 199 -7.40 -25.46 5.08
C GLY A 199 -7.68 -23.97 4.87
N ARG A 200 -8.85 -23.48 5.31
CA ARG A 200 -9.21 -22.06 5.29
C ARG A 200 -8.26 -21.23 6.15
N THR A 201 -7.90 -21.73 7.34
CA THR A 201 -6.95 -21.05 8.23
C THR A 201 -5.56 -21.02 7.62
N TRP A 202 -5.13 -22.13 7.05
CA TRP A 202 -3.85 -22.26 6.34
C TRP A 202 -3.76 -21.28 5.16
N VAL A 203 -4.73 -21.32 4.24
CA VAL A 203 -4.75 -20.46 3.06
C VAL A 203 -4.85 -18.98 3.45
N ARG A 204 -5.65 -18.62 4.46
CA ARG A 204 -5.75 -17.22 4.93
C ARG A 204 -4.44 -16.71 5.54
N ARG A 205 -3.66 -17.56 6.21
CA ARG A 205 -2.37 -17.18 6.77
C ARG A 205 -1.36 -16.76 5.70
N HIS A 206 -1.46 -17.35 4.52
CA HIS A 206 -0.59 -17.08 3.38
C HIS A 206 -1.07 -15.91 2.50
N GLN A 207 -2.25 -15.35 2.78
CA GLN A 207 -2.80 -14.14 2.14
C GLN A 207 -2.71 -14.13 0.60
N PRO A 208 -3.29 -15.11 -0.10
CA PRO A 208 -3.21 -15.17 -1.56
C PRO A 208 -3.85 -13.94 -2.20
N THR A 209 -3.16 -13.42 -3.21
CA THR A 209 -3.57 -12.27 -4.01
C THR A 209 -4.29 -12.68 -5.29
N THR A 210 -4.08 -13.93 -5.74
CA THR A 210 -4.69 -14.49 -6.95
C THR A 210 -5.38 -15.83 -6.67
N LEU A 211 -6.31 -16.21 -7.56
CA LEU A 211 -7.00 -17.50 -7.48
C LEU A 211 -6.01 -18.67 -7.60
N GLY A 212 -5.08 -18.60 -8.56
CA GLY A 212 -4.06 -19.64 -8.76
C GLY A 212 -3.19 -19.86 -7.53
N GLU A 213 -2.73 -18.77 -6.91
CA GLU A 213 -1.96 -18.83 -5.67
C GLU A 213 -2.74 -19.50 -4.53
N ALA A 214 -4.03 -19.15 -4.36
CA ALA A 214 -4.87 -19.76 -3.34
C ALA A 214 -5.07 -21.28 -3.55
N VAL A 215 -5.21 -21.71 -4.81
CA VAL A 215 -5.32 -23.13 -5.17
C VAL A 215 -4.02 -23.86 -4.83
N THR A 216 -2.88 -23.35 -5.28
CA THR A 216 -1.57 -23.96 -5.01
C THR A 216 -1.29 -24.09 -3.51
N ILE A 217 -1.61 -23.06 -2.71
CA ILE A 217 -1.44 -23.12 -1.24
C ILE A 217 -2.31 -24.23 -0.64
N MET A 218 -3.55 -24.39 -1.12
CA MET A 218 -4.46 -25.43 -0.63
C MET A 218 -4.03 -26.83 -1.06
N GLU A 219 -3.55 -27.00 -2.29
CA GLU A 219 -3.02 -28.29 -2.78
C GLU A 219 -1.79 -28.72 -1.98
N ASN A 220 -0.87 -27.79 -1.69
CA ASN A 220 0.29 -28.05 -0.84
C ASN A 220 -0.11 -28.47 0.57
N TYR A 221 -1.14 -27.84 1.15
CA TYR A 221 -1.69 -28.23 2.44
C TYR A 221 -2.24 -29.66 2.44
N LEU A 222 -2.99 -30.03 1.40
CA LEU A 222 -3.55 -31.37 1.27
C LEU A 222 -2.47 -32.44 1.06
N ALA A 223 -1.43 -32.14 0.28
CA ALA A 223 -0.30 -33.03 0.09
C ALA A 223 0.42 -33.31 1.42
N ALA A 224 0.73 -32.26 2.18
CA ALA A 224 1.39 -32.39 3.49
C ALA A 224 0.53 -33.17 4.50
N LYS A 225 -0.78 -32.89 4.56
CA LYS A 225 -1.71 -33.61 5.45
C LYS A 225 -1.84 -35.09 5.10
N GLY A 226 -1.84 -35.44 3.81
CA GLY A 226 -1.91 -36.82 3.34
C GLY A 226 -0.66 -37.65 3.63
N GLU A 227 0.53 -37.03 3.71
CA GLU A 227 1.76 -37.70 4.14
C GLU A 227 1.76 -38.00 5.64
N GLU A 228 1.20 -37.09 6.44
CA GLU A 228 1.11 -37.22 7.90
C GLU A 228 0.18 -38.38 8.33
N ASP A 229 -0.95 -38.55 7.63
CA ASP A 229 -1.88 -39.68 7.85
C ASP A 229 -1.26 -41.04 7.47
N ARG A 230 -0.44 -41.09 6.41
CA ARG A 230 0.26 -42.33 6.01
C ARG A 230 1.39 -42.71 6.96
N GLY A 231 2.06 -41.73 7.57
CA GLY A 231 3.10 -41.96 8.57
C GLY A 231 2.57 -42.48 9.92
N GLN A 232 1.31 -42.17 10.26
CA GLN A 232 0.67 -42.62 11.51
C GLN A 232 0.03 -44.01 11.39
N GLY A 233 -0.45 -44.40 10.20
CA GLY A 233 -0.97 -45.75 9.93
C GLY A 233 0.07 -46.88 9.95
N ALA A 234 1.36 -46.55 9.79
CA ALA A 234 2.45 -47.54 9.75
C ALA A 234 3.02 -47.92 11.13
N LYS A 235 2.52 -47.35 12.24
CA LYS A 235 3.08 -47.53 13.59
C LYS A 235 2.40 -48.59 14.47
N ASN A 236 1.49 -49.43 13.97
CA ASN A 236 0.92 -50.49 14.81
C ASN A 236 0.75 -51.87 14.14
N PRO A 237 1.80 -52.72 14.13
CA PRO A 237 1.68 -54.11 13.70
C PRO A 237 1.75 -55.14 14.84
N ASN A 238 1.33 -54.84 16.09
CA ASN A 238 1.34 -55.88 17.12
C ASN A 238 0.28 -55.77 18.22
N ARG A 239 -0.89 -56.39 17.98
CA ARG A 239 -1.57 -57.19 19.01
C ARG A 239 -1.99 -58.50 18.38
N GLY A 240 -1.10 -59.48 18.51
CA GLY A 240 -1.31 -60.85 18.09
C GLY A 240 -2.58 -61.45 18.66
N SER A 241 -3.30 -62.11 17.77
CA SER A 241 -4.24 -63.18 18.06
C SER A 241 -3.52 -64.28 18.83
N ALA A 242 -4.14 -64.78 19.90
CA ALA A 242 -3.97 -66.14 20.36
C ALA A 242 -5.35 -66.68 20.74
N PRO A 243 -5.88 -67.67 20.00
CA PRO A 243 -7.10 -68.37 20.39
C PRO A 243 -6.79 -69.63 21.21
N THR A 244 -7.72 -69.89 22.13
CA THR A 244 -8.01 -71.15 22.86
C THR A 244 -7.12 -71.49 24.05
#